data_AF-A0A528F9V1-F1
#
_entry.id   AF-A0A528F9V1-F1
#
_cell.length_a   1.000
_cell.length_b   1.000
_cell.length_c   1.000
_cell.angle_alpha   90.00
_cell.angle_beta   90.00
_cell.angle_gamma   90.00
#
_symmetry.space_group_name_H-M   'P 1'
#
loop_
_entity.id
_entity.type
_entity.pdbx_description
1 polymer ?
#
loop_
_entity_poly.entity_id
_entity_poly.type
_entity_poly.pdbx_seq_one_letter_code
_entity_poly.pdbx_strand_id
1 'polypeptide(L)'
;TVGVPWQFEPVDRSISIKIGETAQAHYSATNKFVRATTGRATFNVQPELAGSYFNKVECFCFTDTTLKPGETLDMPVMFYVDPDIVNAPELKDLKTITLSYTMFPVEKNEKNKPVASSAPADGTSNKVSHTERSLGG
;
A
#
# COMPACT_ATOMS: atom_id res chain seq x y z
N THR A 1 18.73 -11.99 4.83
CA THR A 1 18.47 -10.62 4.35
C THR A 1 16.99 -10.32 4.55
N VAL A 2 16.63 -9.61 5.63
CA VAL A 2 15.22 -9.40 6.00
C VAL A 2 14.81 -8.00 5.55
N GLY A 3 14.42 -7.86 4.28
CA GLY A 3 13.98 -6.59 3.70
C GLY A 3 13.81 -6.69 2.18
N VAL A 4 12.91 -5.90 1.61
CA VAL A 4 12.77 -5.78 0.15
C VAL A 4 14.02 -5.08 -0.42
N PRO A 5 14.58 -5.49 -1.58
CA PRO A 5 15.82 -4.91 -2.13
C PRO A 5 15.59 -3.53 -2.78
N TRP A 6 14.94 -2.63 -2.06
CA TRP A 6 14.65 -1.28 -2.50
C TRP A 6 15.53 -0.28 -1.75
N GLN A 7 15.93 0.77 -2.43
CA GLN A 7 16.39 1.99 -1.78
C GLN A 7 15.15 2.77 -1.38
N PHE A 8 14.86 2.82 -0.08
CA PHE A 8 13.72 3.56 0.46
C PHE A 8 14.23 4.65 1.41
N GLU A 9 13.94 5.90 1.09
CA GLU A 9 14.44 7.05 1.84
C GLU A 9 13.43 8.21 1.85
N PRO A 10 13.36 8.99 2.94
CA PRO A 10 12.60 10.22 2.95
C PRO A 10 13.28 11.25 2.04
N VAL A 11 12.47 12.00 1.27
CA VAL A 11 12.95 13.16 0.51
C VAL A 11 13.40 14.25 1.49
N ASP A 12 12.57 14.51 2.50
CA ASP A 12 12.85 15.43 3.60
C ASP A 12 12.91 14.68 4.93
N ARG A 13 14.05 14.75 5.62
CA ARG A 13 14.25 14.05 6.91
C ARG A 13 13.48 14.68 8.07
N SER A 14 13.13 15.95 7.96
CA SER A 14 12.44 16.70 9.00
C SER A 14 11.58 17.78 8.38
N ILE A 15 10.34 17.88 8.82
CA ILE A 15 9.45 18.98 8.45
C ILE A 15 8.90 19.63 9.73
N SER A 16 8.76 20.95 9.71
CA SER A 16 8.16 21.72 10.81
C SER A 16 6.76 22.13 10.39
N ILE A 17 5.77 21.75 11.21
CA ILE A 17 4.35 21.98 10.92
C ILE A 17 3.70 22.65 12.11
N LYS A 18 2.59 23.36 11.90
CA LYS A 18 1.75 23.81 12.99
C LYS A 18 0.82 22.68 13.41
N ILE A 19 0.59 22.57 14.72
CA ILE A 19 -0.37 21.61 15.25
C ILE A 19 -1.76 21.94 14.68
N GLY A 20 -2.49 20.92 14.24
CA GLY A 20 -3.77 21.05 13.54
C GLY A 20 -3.67 21.33 12.04
N GLU A 21 -2.48 21.56 11.50
CA GLU A 21 -2.26 21.73 10.06
C GLU A 21 -1.98 20.37 9.39
N THR A 22 -2.57 20.17 8.21
CA THR A 22 -2.27 19.01 7.37
C THR A 22 -0.95 19.21 6.65
N ALA A 23 -0.08 18.21 6.69
CA ALA A 23 1.23 18.22 6.07
C ALA A 23 1.47 17.00 5.18
N GLN A 24 2.38 17.17 4.21
CA GLN A 24 2.88 16.09 3.35
C GLN A 24 4.34 15.80 3.64
N ALA A 25 4.67 14.53 3.85
CA ALA A 25 6.05 14.05 3.78
C ALA A 25 6.22 13.14 2.56
N HIS A 26 7.27 13.34 1.77
CA HIS A 26 7.54 12.52 0.60
C HIS A 26 8.60 11.46 0.90
N TYR A 27 8.36 10.25 0.41
CA TYR A 27 9.32 9.17 0.42
C TYR A 27 9.58 8.68 -1.01
N SER A 28 10.83 8.34 -1.29
CA SER A 28 11.23 7.72 -2.55
C SER A 28 11.52 6.24 -2.34
N ALA A 29 10.96 5.39 -3.19
CA ALA A 29 11.29 3.97 -3.26
C ALA A 29 11.80 3.61 -4.65
N THR A 30 13.04 3.12 -4.73
CA THR A 30 13.63 2.63 -5.99
C THR A 30 13.98 1.15 -5.89
N ASN A 31 13.48 0.33 -6.81
CA ASN A 31 13.90 -1.07 -6.90
C ASN A 31 15.31 -1.17 -7.51
N LYS A 32 16.30 -1.55 -6.69
CA LYS A 32 17.69 -1.75 -7.12
C LYS A 32 17.97 -3.17 -7.60
N PHE A 33 16.97 -4.03 -7.60
CA PHE A 33 17.09 -5.41 -8.03
C PHE A 33 16.85 -5.58 -9.53
N VAL A 34 17.37 -6.68 -10.08
CA VAL A 34 17.28 -7.00 -11.52
C VAL A 34 15.92 -7.61 -11.91
N ARG A 35 15.02 -7.84 -10.96
CA ARG A 35 13.66 -8.36 -11.19
C ARG A 35 12.61 -7.46 -10.55
N ALA A 36 11.39 -7.56 -11.05
CA ALA A 36 10.25 -6.97 -10.37
C ALA A 36 10.11 -7.59 -8.97
N THR A 37 9.94 -6.73 -7.97
CA THR A 37 9.75 -7.16 -6.58
C THR A 37 8.51 -6.48 -6.02
N THR A 38 7.82 -7.17 -5.12
CA THR A 38 6.65 -6.64 -4.43
C THR A 38 7.01 -6.42 -2.97
N GLY A 39 6.65 -5.26 -2.43
CA GLY A 39 6.87 -4.90 -1.04
C GLY A 39 5.62 -4.33 -0.41
N ARG A 40 5.52 -4.48 0.91
CA ARG A 40 4.51 -3.84 1.75
C ARG A 40 5.20 -3.07 2.85
N ALA A 41 4.79 -1.83 3.06
CA ALA A 41 5.32 -0.97 4.11
C ALA A 41 4.58 -1.20 5.43
N THR A 42 5.26 -1.31 6.55
CA THR A 42 4.64 -1.06 7.87
C THR A 42 5.19 0.23 8.44
N PHE A 43 4.46 0.82 9.39
CA PHE A 43 4.87 2.06 10.01
C PHE A 43 4.88 1.96 11.53
N ASN A 44 5.64 2.85 12.15
CA ASN A 44 5.69 3.06 13.59
C ASN A 44 5.77 4.56 13.88
N VAL A 45 5.13 5.01 14.96
CA VAL A 45 5.16 6.41 15.41
C VAL A 45 5.76 6.46 16.81
N GLN A 46 6.72 7.36 17.02
CA GLN A 46 7.35 7.56 18.32
C GLN A 46 7.36 9.03 18.73
N PRO A 47 7.16 9.35 20.02
CA PRO A 47 6.80 8.43 21.10
C PRO A 47 5.37 7.89 20.96
N GLU A 48 5.11 6.72 21.53
CA GLU A 48 3.82 6.02 21.41
C GLU A 48 2.64 6.86 21.91
N LEU A 49 2.85 7.59 23.02
CA LEU A 49 1.86 8.53 23.57
C LEU A 49 1.43 9.61 22.56
N ALA A 50 2.34 10.04 21.67
CA ALA A 50 2.04 10.99 20.61
C ALA A 50 1.34 10.32 19.40
N GLY A 51 1.48 9.01 19.25
CA GLY A 51 0.84 8.23 18.20
C GLY A 51 -0.68 8.37 18.20
N SER A 52 -1.30 8.48 19.38
CA SER A 52 -2.76 8.70 19.52
C SER A 52 -3.24 10.04 18.95
N TYR A 53 -2.35 11.02 18.84
CA TYR A 53 -2.64 12.35 18.27
C TYR A 53 -2.14 12.49 16.84
N PHE A 54 -1.34 11.53 16.37
CA PHE A 54 -0.80 11.53 15.01
C PHE A 54 -1.79 10.84 14.07
N ASN A 55 -2.54 11.65 13.32
CA ASN A 55 -3.55 11.14 12.42
C ASN A 55 -2.98 11.05 11.00
N LYS A 56 -2.84 9.82 10.51
CA LYS A 56 -2.41 9.56 9.14
C LYS A 56 -3.63 9.53 8.22
N VAL A 57 -3.76 10.52 7.34
CA VAL A 57 -4.94 10.70 6.47
C VAL A 57 -4.93 9.71 5.31
N GLU A 58 -3.75 9.41 4.73
CA GLU A 58 -3.61 8.46 3.62
C GLU A 58 -2.41 7.53 3.82
N CYS A 59 -2.63 6.22 3.66
CA CYS A 59 -1.64 5.19 3.99
C CYS A 59 -1.41 4.17 2.87
N PHE A 60 -0.23 4.26 2.25
CA PHE A 60 0.37 3.22 1.41
C PHE A 60 0.72 1.93 2.17
N CYS A 61 0.60 1.94 3.50
CA CYS A 61 1.14 0.91 4.39
C CYS A 61 0.37 -0.41 4.39
N PHE A 62 -0.68 -0.54 3.59
CA PHE A 62 -1.42 -1.80 3.48
C PHE A 62 -1.58 -2.27 2.03
N THR A 63 -1.01 -1.53 1.09
CA THR A 63 -1.10 -1.87 -0.33
C THR A 63 0.19 -2.53 -0.79
N ASP A 64 0.05 -3.63 -1.52
CA ASP A 64 1.17 -4.29 -2.17
C ASP A 64 1.65 -3.46 -3.36
N THR A 65 2.81 -2.85 -3.21
CA THR A 65 3.45 -2.12 -4.29
C THR A 65 4.40 -3.05 -5.03
N THR A 66 4.31 -3.07 -6.36
CA THR A 66 5.26 -3.79 -7.21
C THR A 66 6.08 -2.79 -7.99
N LEU A 67 7.41 -2.87 -7.88
CA LEU A 67 8.34 -2.03 -8.64
C LEU A 67 9.13 -2.90 -9.62
N LYS A 68 9.21 -2.48 -10.87
CA LYS A 68 10.08 -3.05 -11.90
C LYS A 68 11.56 -2.71 -11.62
N PRO A 69 12.51 -3.41 -12.26
CA PRO A 69 13.93 -3.10 -12.12
C PRO A 69 14.21 -1.63 -12.45
N GLY A 70 14.84 -0.91 -11.52
CA GLY A 70 15.19 0.51 -11.68
C GLY A 70 14.01 1.49 -11.57
N GLU A 71 12.78 1.00 -11.35
CA GLU A 71 11.61 1.87 -11.18
C GLU A 71 11.68 2.60 -9.84
N THR A 72 11.37 3.90 -9.88
CA THR A 72 11.26 4.77 -8.72
C THR A 72 9.81 5.22 -8.56
N LEU A 73 9.30 5.15 -7.34
CA LEU A 73 7.95 5.58 -6.98
C LEU A 73 8.02 6.64 -5.87
N ASP A 74 7.30 7.74 -6.06
CA ASP A 74 7.03 8.73 -5.01
C ASP A 74 5.85 8.24 -4.15
N MET A 75 6.05 8.20 -2.84
CA MET A 75 5.09 7.74 -1.86
C MET A 75 4.81 8.88 -0.87
N PRO A 76 3.87 9.78 -1.18
CA PRO A 76 3.51 10.87 -0.29
C PRO A 76 2.79 10.36 0.95
N VAL A 77 2.98 11.02 2.09
CA VAL A 77 2.29 10.71 3.33
C VAL A 77 1.60 11.97 3.82
N MET A 78 0.27 11.96 3.74
CA MET A 78 -0.59 12.99 4.32
C MET A 78 -0.85 12.68 5.79
N PHE A 79 -0.57 13.64 6.66
CA PHE A 79 -0.81 13.52 8.09
C PHE A 79 -1.11 14.88 8.72
N TYR A 80 -1.69 14.85 9.92
CA TYR A 80 -1.78 16.01 10.80
C TYR A 80 -1.60 15.58 12.25
N VAL A 81 -1.24 16.54 13.11
CA VAL A 81 -1.19 16.33 14.56
C VAL A 81 -2.43 16.97 15.16
N ASP A 82 -3.20 16.18 15.91
CA ASP A 82 -4.39 16.65 16.59
C ASP A 82 -4.05 17.76 17.60
N PRO A 83 -4.75 18.92 17.58
CA PRO A 83 -4.55 19.99 18.55
C PRO A 83 -4.69 19.56 20.00
N ASP A 84 -5.44 18.51 20.31
CA ASP A 84 -5.60 18.02 21.68
C ASP A 84 -4.29 17.52 22.31
N ILE A 85 -3.23 17.31 21.52
CA ILE A 85 -1.89 16.97 22.02
C ILE A 85 -1.36 18.01 23.02
N VAL A 86 -1.75 19.29 22.89
CA VAL A 86 -1.30 20.37 23.78
C VAL A 86 -1.96 20.30 25.16
N ASN A 87 -3.11 19.65 25.25
CA ASN A 87 -3.85 19.47 26.49
C ASN A 87 -3.33 18.26 27.29
N ALA A 88 -2.57 17.37 26.66
CA ALA A 88 -2.00 16.18 27.29
C ALA A 88 -0.79 16.56 28.18
N PRO A 89 -0.88 16.39 29.52
CA PRO A 89 0.20 16.75 30.43
C PRO A 89 1.51 16.01 30.13
N GLU A 90 1.41 14.77 29.68
CA GLU A 90 2.54 13.88 29.39
C GLU A 90 3.28 14.25 28.10
N LEU A 91 2.69 15.10 27.25
CA LEU A 91 3.24 15.52 25.96
C LEU A 91 3.61 17.01 25.92
N LYS A 92 3.52 17.73 27.03
CA LYS A 92 3.80 19.18 27.11
C LYS A 92 5.17 19.60 26.56
N ASP A 93 6.18 18.76 26.75
CA ASP A 93 7.54 19.02 26.29
C ASP A 93 7.88 18.32 24.96
N LEU A 94 6.91 17.67 24.33
CA LEU A 94 7.11 16.95 23.09
C LEU A 94 7.31 17.93 21.92
N LYS A 95 8.52 17.95 21.36
CA LYS A 95 8.86 18.78 20.19
C LYS A 95 9.02 17.99 18.90
N THR A 96 9.12 16.67 18.98
CA THR A 96 9.47 15.84 17.84
C THR A 96 8.69 14.54 17.88
N ILE A 97 8.02 14.25 16.77
CA ILE A 97 7.39 12.97 16.49
C ILE A 97 8.17 12.32 15.35
N THR A 98 8.57 11.07 15.54
CA THR A 98 9.30 10.29 14.54
C THR A 98 8.36 9.29 13.91
N LEU A 99 8.14 9.42 12.60
CA LEU A 99 7.45 8.44 11.78
C LEU A 99 8.48 7.56 11.09
N SER A 100 8.48 6.27 11.43
CA SER A 100 9.39 5.28 10.85
C SER A 100 8.63 4.32 9.94
N TYR A 101 9.13 4.09 8.73
CA TYR A 101 8.63 3.08 7.81
C TYR A 101 9.62 1.93 7.67
N THR A 102 9.09 0.72 7.54
CA THR A 102 9.89 -0.47 7.22
C THR A 102 9.23 -1.24 6.09
N MET A 103 10.01 -1.56 5.06
CA MET A 103 9.50 -2.26 3.87
C MET A 103 9.80 -3.75 3.96
N PHE A 104 8.75 -4.57 3.91
CA PHE A 104 8.84 -6.02 3.92
C PHE A 104 8.56 -6.60 2.52
N PRO A 105 9.31 -7.63 2.09
CA PRO A 105 9.03 -8.29 0.83
C PRO A 105 7.71 -9.06 0.95
N VAL A 106 6.88 -8.97 -0.09
CA VAL A 106 5.69 -9.81 -0.24
C VAL A 106 5.99 -10.80 -1.36
N GLU A 107 6.07 -12.08 -1.01
CA GLU A 107 6.16 -13.12 -2.02
C GLU A 107 4.81 -13.20 -2.74
N LYS A 108 4.75 -12.63 -3.95
CA LYS A 108 3.75 -13.07 -4.92
C LYS A 108 4.13 -14.49 -5.33
N ASN A 109 3.70 -15.45 -4.54
CA ASN A 109 3.64 -16.84 -4.96
C ASN A 109 2.72 -16.88 -6.18
N GLU A 110 3.29 -16.86 -7.39
CA GLU A 110 2.58 -17.13 -8.64
C GLU A 110 1.86 -18.50 -8.63
N LYS A 111 2.07 -19.30 -7.59
CA LYS A 111 1.38 -20.57 -7.32
C LYS A 111 -0.03 -20.42 -6.71
N ASN A 112 -0.44 -19.21 -6.29
CA ASN A 112 -1.82 -18.94 -5.87
C ASN A 112 -2.50 -17.94 -6.82
N LYS A 113 -2.58 -18.28 -8.12
CA LYS A 113 -3.79 -17.89 -8.86
C LYS A 113 -4.98 -18.54 -8.15
N PRO A 114 -6.08 -17.84 -7.86
CA PRO A 114 -7.33 -18.54 -7.60
C PRO A 114 -7.58 -19.39 -8.83
N VAL A 115 -7.57 -20.71 -8.66
CA VAL A 115 -8.04 -21.67 -9.65
C VAL A 115 -9.56 -21.50 -9.73
N ALA A 116 -10.02 -20.38 -10.28
CA ALA A 116 -11.32 -20.32 -10.91
C ALA A 116 -11.19 -21.14 -12.21
N SER A 117 -11.31 -22.44 -12.01
CA SER A 117 -11.47 -23.55 -12.96
C SER A 117 -11.39 -23.16 -14.44
N SER A 118 -10.25 -23.45 -15.06
CA SER A 118 -10.24 -23.85 -16.45
C SER A 118 -10.74 -25.30 -16.53
N ALA A 119 -11.93 -25.51 -17.07
CA ALA A 119 -12.31 -26.82 -17.62
C ALA A 119 -12.16 -26.76 -19.14
N PRO A 120 -11.34 -27.63 -19.78
CA PRO A 120 -11.40 -27.83 -21.21
C PRO A 120 -12.01 -29.20 -21.59
N ALA A 121 -12.62 -29.19 -22.77
CA ALA A 121 -12.78 -30.25 -23.78
C ALA A 121 -13.99 -31.23 -23.75
N ASP A 122 -14.72 -31.13 -24.87
CA ASP A 122 -15.25 -32.20 -25.75
C ASP A 122 -16.50 -33.03 -25.38
N GLY A 123 -17.62 -32.62 -26.00
CA GLY A 123 -18.32 -33.40 -27.03
C GLY A 123 -19.03 -34.70 -26.66
N THR A 124 -20.38 -34.67 -26.59
CA THR A 124 -21.27 -35.73 -27.09
C THR A 124 -22.70 -35.19 -27.29
N SER A 125 -23.19 -35.31 -28.52
CA SER A 125 -24.58 -35.35 -29.03
C SER A 125 -25.75 -35.05 -28.08
N ASN A 126 -26.60 -34.08 -28.43
CA ASN A 126 -27.92 -34.36 -29.05
C ASN A 126 -28.60 -33.09 -29.63
N LYS A 127 -29.15 -33.23 -30.85
CA LYS A 127 -30.41 -32.65 -31.42
C LYS A 127 -31.10 -31.55 -30.58
N VAL A 128 -31.51 -30.39 -31.10
CA VAL A 128 -32.42 -30.17 -32.24
C VAL A 128 -32.29 -28.72 -32.74
N SER A 129 -32.15 -28.54 -34.05
CA SER A 129 -32.36 -27.27 -34.76
C SER A 129 -33.83 -26.84 -34.68
N HIS A 130 -34.09 -25.60 -34.28
CA HIS A 130 -35.34 -24.93 -34.61
C HIS A 130 -35.10 -23.91 -35.72
N THR A 131 -35.26 -24.39 -36.95
CA THR A 131 -35.50 -23.58 -38.14
C THR A 131 -37.00 -23.27 -38.23
N GLU A 132 -37.30 -21.98 -38.30
CA GLU A 132 -38.36 -21.29 -39.05
C GLU A 132 -39.80 -21.86 -39.13
N ARG A 133 -40.75 -21.04 -38.65
CA ARG A 133 -41.95 -20.52 -39.36
C ARG A 133 -42.64 -21.40 -40.42
N SER A 134 -43.88 -21.83 -40.15
CA SER A 134 -44.91 -22.09 -41.17
C SER A 134 -46.34 -21.92 -40.61
N LEU A 135 -47.21 -21.36 -41.45
CA LEU A 135 -48.64 -21.05 -41.24
C LEU A 135 -49.54 -22.29 -41.37
N GLY A 136 -50.74 -22.23 -40.78
CA GLY A 136 -51.87 -23.07 -41.18
C GLY A 136 -53.08 -22.98 -40.22
N GLY A 137 -54.09 -22.20 -40.60
CA GLY A 137 -55.41 -22.10 -39.97
C GLY A 137 -56.34 -21.28 -40.84
#